data_AF-A0A3B5LUA8-F1
#
_entry.id   AF-A0A3B5LUA8-F1
#
_cell.length_a   1.000
_cell.length_b   1.000
_cell.length_c   1.000
_cell.angle_alpha   90.00
_cell.angle_beta   90.00
_cell.angle_gamma   90.00
#
_symmetry.space_group_name_H-M   'P 1'
#
loop_
_entity.id
_entity.type
_entity.pdbx_description
1 polymer ?
#
loop_
_entity_poly.entity_id
_entity_poly.type
_entity_poly.pdbx_seq_one_letter_code
_entity_poly.pdbx_strand_id
1 'polypeptide(L)'
;SCHKRNISSFLSVVFSRTLASAGKELNDNFLKALAEREEANRSGKMTSVIFIRDYNTLGQEVSGYIDYAHRLKTQDFEPYFCGKKRLMPGPSDLCYYNWKTQTSTSNSSPNFEVIYDDPNGLLFKSKRDKTMLNPWSGSSGDSSGTLLQSDLYVHVVLYDRSVRTF
;
A
#
# COMPACT_ATOMS: atom_id res chain seq x y z
N SER A 1 5.39 -11.11 23.29
CA SER A 1 5.61 -10.18 24.41
C SER A 1 6.80 -9.30 24.07
N CYS A 2 6.61 -8.03 23.70
CA CYS A 2 7.71 -7.13 23.34
C CYS A 2 8.45 -6.68 24.61
N HIS A 3 9.69 -7.12 24.77
CA HIS A 3 10.57 -6.72 25.86
C HIS A 3 11.13 -5.31 25.63
N LYS A 4 10.99 -4.43 26.63
CA LYS A 4 11.64 -3.12 26.69
C LYS A 4 13.14 -3.29 26.93
N ARG A 5 13.98 -2.63 26.13
CA ARG A 5 15.37 -2.31 26.50
C ARG A 5 15.48 -0.81 26.77
N ASN A 6 16.14 -0.49 27.87
CA ASN A 6 16.44 0.84 28.35
C ASN A 6 17.92 1.10 28.05
N ILE A 7 18.26 2.11 27.24
CA ILE A 7 19.61 2.68 27.16
C ILE A 7 19.48 4.20 26.99
N SER A 8 20.13 4.91 27.90
CA SER A 8 20.42 6.33 27.89
C SER A 8 21.39 6.73 26.76
N SER A 9 21.03 7.73 25.97
CA SER A 9 21.98 8.54 25.21
C SER A 9 21.33 9.87 24.83
N PHE A 10 21.78 10.93 25.48
CA PHE A 10 21.57 12.32 25.10
C PHE A 10 22.56 12.62 23.97
N LEU A 11 22.09 12.85 22.74
CA LEU A 11 22.76 13.64 21.68
C LEU A 11 21.86 13.68 20.42
N SER A 12 21.59 14.90 19.96
CA SER A 12 20.91 15.30 18.71
C SER A 12 19.62 14.56 18.33
N VAL A 13 18.49 14.99 18.86
CA VAL A 13 17.17 14.58 18.36
C VAL A 13 16.84 15.40 17.10
N VAL A 14 17.42 15.02 15.96
CA VAL A 14 16.66 15.07 14.71
C VAL A 14 15.68 13.91 14.85
N PHE A 15 14.40 14.19 15.08
CA PHE A 15 13.35 13.15 15.10
C PHE A 15 13.23 12.56 13.68
N SER A 16 14.17 11.68 13.31
CA SER A 16 13.92 10.69 12.29
C SER A 16 12.86 9.78 12.88
N ARG A 17 11.60 10.01 12.48
CA ARG A 17 10.46 9.23 12.96
C ARG A 17 10.76 7.78 12.60
N THR A 18 11.06 6.96 13.60
CA THR A 18 11.40 5.55 13.42
C THR A 18 10.33 4.89 12.56
N LEU A 19 10.75 4.13 11.53
CA LEU A 19 9.83 3.42 10.65
C LEU A 19 8.97 2.46 11.47
N ALA A 20 7.69 2.33 11.11
CA ALA A 20 6.77 1.42 11.78
C ALA A 20 7.15 -0.05 11.55
N SER A 21 8.01 -0.37 10.58
CA SER A 21 8.57 -1.70 10.38
C SER A 21 9.88 -1.94 11.16
N ALA A 22 10.51 -0.91 11.72
CA ALA A 22 11.85 -1.01 12.28
C ALA A 22 11.93 -2.00 13.46
N GLY A 23 12.88 -2.93 13.39
CA GLY A 23 13.13 -3.92 14.44
C GLY A 23 12.04 -4.98 14.60
N LYS A 24 11.12 -5.10 13.64
CA LYS A 24 10.06 -6.12 13.65
C LYS A 24 10.46 -7.36 12.87
N GLU A 25 10.14 -8.51 13.43
CA GLU A 25 10.23 -9.79 12.73
C GLU A 25 8.95 -9.98 11.91
N LEU A 26 9.08 -9.88 10.59
CA LEU A 26 7.99 -10.03 9.63
C LEU A 26 8.10 -11.40 8.98
N ASN A 27 7.08 -12.24 9.14
CA ASN A 27 7.09 -13.59 8.58
C ASN A 27 6.51 -13.64 7.16
N ASP A 28 5.43 -12.90 6.93
CA ASP A 28 4.70 -12.87 5.66
C ASP A 28 5.40 -11.99 4.61
N ASN A 29 5.46 -12.47 3.36
CA ASN A 29 6.17 -11.80 2.27
C ASN A 29 5.56 -10.45 1.90
N PHE A 30 4.24 -10.30 2.03
CA PHE A 30 3.58 -9.03 1.78
C PHE A 30 3.97 -7.99 2.83
N LEU A 31 4.02 -8.36 4.11
CA LEU A 31 4.51 -7.45 5.16
C LEU A 31 5.98 -7.07 4.97
N LYS A 32 6.85 -8.02 4.59
CA LYS A 32 8.26 -7.73 4.24
C LYS A 32 8.35 -6.72 3.09
N ALA A 33 7.59 -6.95 2.02
CA ALA A 33 7.57 -6.07 0.86
C ALA A 33 7.06 -4.65 1.19
N LEU A 34 6.07 -4.52 2.09
CA LEU A 34 5.63 -3.22 2.59
C LEU A 34 6.70 -2.51 3.44
N ALA A 35 7.43 -3.25 4.27
CA ALA A 35 8.50 -2.70 5.10
C ALA A 35 9.65 -2.14 4.25
N GLU A 36 10.08 -2.89 3.23
CA GLU A 36 11.11 -2.46 2.26
C GLU A 36 10.73 -1.15 1.55
N ARG A 37 9.43 -0.91 1.35
CA ARG A 37 8.89 0.27 0.66
C ARG A 37 8.54 1.42 1.58
N GLU A 38 8.54 1.21 2.90
CA GLU A 38 7.98 2.16 3.87
C GLU A 38 8.70 3.51 3.80
N GLU A 39 10.03 3.52 3.88
CA GLU A 39 10.82 4.75 3.90
C GLU A 39 10.68 5.54 2.59
N ALA A 40 10.75 4.85 1.45
CA ALA A 40 10.64 5.48 0.14
C ALA A 40 9.25 6.09 -0.09
N ASN A 41 8.19 5.42 0.37
CA ASN A 41 6.82 5.96 0.31
C ASN A 41 6.60 7.12 1.29
N ARG A 42 7.16 7.05 2.51
CA ARG A 42 7.07 8.15 3.50
C ARG A 42 7.81 9.40 3.03
N SER A 43 9.00 9.24 2.47
CA SER A 43 9.81 10.35 1.93
C SER A 43 9.35 10.84 0.57
N GLY A 44 8.44 10.12 -0.09
CA GLY A 44 7.95 10.44 -1.42
C GLY A 44 8.98 10.21 -2.52
N LYS A 45 10.03 9.42 -2.27
CA LYS A 45 10.97 8.93 -3.31
C LYS A 45 10.33 7.85 -4.18
N MET A 46 9.28 7.22 -3.68
CA MET A 46 8.47 6.21 -4.36
C MET A 46 7.00 6.44 -4.04
N THR A 47 6.13 6.02 -4.94
CA THR A 47 4.72 5.81 -4.65
C THR A 47 4.35 4.39 -5.04
N SER A 48 3.73 3.65 -4.13
CA SER A 48 3.27 2.29 -4.37
C SER A 48 1.74 2.21 -4.30
N VAL A 49 1.13 1.51 -5.24
CA VAL A 49 -0.29 1.11 -5.19
C VAL A 49 -0.35 -0.35 -4.79
N ILE A 50 -1.17 -0.67 -3.78
CA ILE A 50 -1.37 -2.03 -3.29
C ILE A 50 -2.73 -2.51 -3.78
N PHE A 51 -2.76 -3.60 -4.53
CA PHE A 51 -3.98 -4.36 -4.74
C PHE A 51 -4.12 -5.44 -3.67
N ILE A 52 -5.30 -5.55 -3.06
CA ILE A 52 -5.67 -6.64 -2.16
C ILE A 52 -7.02 -7.19 -2.59
N ARG A 53 -7.13 -8.51 -2.67
CA ARG A 53 -8.39 -9.25 -2.72
C ARG A 53 -8.39 -10.26 -1.58
N ASP A 54 -9.40 -10.19 -0.73
CA ASP A 54 -9.55 -11.09 0.42
C ASP A 54 -10.97 -10.99 1.04
N TYR A 55 -11.23 -11.68 2.14
CA TYR A 55 -12.50 -11.67 2.84
C TYR A 55 -12.50 -10.72 4.03
N ASN A 56 -13.52 -9.87 4.13
CA ASN A 56 -13.72 -9.00 5.29
C ASN A 56 -14.20 -9.79 6.52
N THR A 57 -14.38 -9.12 7.66
CA THR A 57 -14.80 -9.75 8.93
C THR A 57 -16.20 -10.37 8.88
N LEU A 58 -17.01 -10.03 7.87
CA LEU A 58 -18.33 -10.62 7.62
C LEU A 58 -18.26 -11.82 6.66
N GLY A 59 -17.06 -12.27 6.28
CA GLY A 59 -16.85 -13.33 5.31
C GLY A 59 -17.23 -12.96 3.89
N GLN A 60 -17.30 -11.66 3.58
CA GLN A 60 -17.61 -11.18 2.23
C GLN A 60 -16.31 -10.91 1.48
N GLU A 61 -16.24 -11.41 0.27
CA GLU A 61 -15.12 -11.13 -0.61
C GLU A 61 -15.11 -9.66 -1.02
N VAL A 62 -13.94 -9.03 -0.85
CA VAL A 62 -13.69 -7.63 -1.22
C VAL A 62 -12.38 -7.53 -1.97
N SER A 63 -12.29 -6.54 -2.86
CA SER A 63 -11.04 -6.18 -3.53
C SER A 63 -10.88 -4.67 -3.63
N GLY A 64 -9.65 -4.19 -3.71
CA GLY A 64 -9.41 -2.76 -3.87
C GLY A 64 -7.96 -2.40 -4.08
N TYR A 65 -7.76 -1.13 -4.45
CA TYR A 65 -6.45 -0.52 -4.67
C TYR A 65 -6.21 0.55 -3.61
N ILE A 66 -5.09 0.46 -2.90
CA ILE A 66 -4.71 1.35 -1.80
C ILE A 66 -3.49 2.16 -2.22
N ASP A 67 -3.55 3.48 -2.09
CA ASP A 67 -2.36 4.34 -2.16
C ASP A 67 -1.56 4.18 -0.87
N TYR A 68 -0.42 3.47 -0.94
CA TYR A 68 0.37 3.13 0.24
C TYR A 68 0.93 4.37 0.93
N ALA A 69 1.46 5.33 0.17
CA ALA A 69 2.01 6.57 0.71
C ALA A 69 0.94 7.42 1.40
N HIS A 70 -0.27 7.49 0.84
CA HIS A 70 -1.39 8.16 1.49
C HIS A 70 -1.82 7.43 2.77
N ARG A 71 -1.87 6.09 2.73
CA ARG A 71 -2.27 5.28 3.88
C ARG A 71 -1.27 5.39 5.03
N LEU A 72 0.04 5.39 4.74
CA LEU A 72 1.13 5.60 5.71
C LEU A 72 1.09 6.95 6.42
N LYS A 73 0.50 7.98 5.78
CA LYS A 73 0.34 9.33 6.34
C LYS A 73 -0.90 9.46 7.21
N THR A 74 -1.97 8.72 6.89
CA THR A 74 -3.28 8.86 7.51
C THR A 74 -3.58 7.81 8.58
N GLN A 75 -2.80 6.72 8.65
CA GLN A 75 -2.98 5.66 9.63
C GLN A 75 -1.66 5.27 10.31
N ASP A 76 -1.79 4.77 11.54
CA ASP A 76 -0.69 4.11 12.24
C ASP A 76 -0.46 2.71 11.64
N PHE A 77 0.79 2.46 11.21
CA PHE A 77 1.19 1.19 10.61
C PHE A 77 1.80 0.19 11.58
N GLU A 78 2.09 0.62 12.80
CA GLU A 78 2.61 -0.23 13.86
C GLU A 78 1.74 -1.49 14.07
N PRO A 79 0.39 -1.41 14.12
CA PRO A 79 -0.45 -2.59 14.33
C PRO A 79 -0.45 -3.57 13.16
N TYR A 80 -0.25 -3.09 11.93
CA TYR A 80 -0.18 -3.96 10.74
C TYR A 80 1.12 -4.75 10.74
N PHE A 81 2.26 -4.09 10.95
CA PHE A 81 3.55 -4.76 11.00
C PHE A 81 3.73 -5.65 12.24
N CYS A 82 3.00 -5.39 13.33
CA CYS A 82 2.94 -6.31 14.47
C CYS A 82 2.00 -7.51 14.27
N GLY A 83 1.29 -7.60 13.14
CA GLY A 83 0.28 -8.64 12.89
C GLY A 83 -0.97 -8.53 13.78
N LYS A 84 -1.16 -7.40 14.49
CA LYS A 84 -2.34 -7.16 15.34
C LYS A 84 -3.56 -6.71 14.54
N LYS A 85 -3.33 -6.21 13.32
CA LYS A 85 -4.37 -5.73 12.41
C LYS A 85 -4.04 -6.17 10.99
N ARG A 86 -5.06 -6.53 10.20
CA ARG A 86 -4.92 -6.82 8.77
C ARG A 86 -5.17 -5.54 7.96
N LEU A 87 -4.37 -5.32 6.92
CA LEU A 87 -4.56 -4.22 5.99
C LEU A 87 -5.62 -4.66 4.97
N MET A 88 -6.80 -4.04 5.02
CA MET A 88 -7.90 -4.34 4.10
C MET A 88 -8.26 -3.09 3.30
N PRO A 89 -8.69 -3.25 2.03
CA PRO A 89 -9.25 -2.14 1.26
C PRO A 89 -10.56 -1.68 1.89
N GLY A 90 -10.83 -0.38 1.81
CA GLY A 90 -12.06 0.23 2.30
C GLY A 90 -12.58 1.33 1.37
N PRO A 91 -13.80 1.84 1.62
CA PRO A 91 -14.49 2.75 0.70
C PRO A 91 -13.78 4.08 0.42
N SER A 92 -12.80 4.47 1.24
CA SER A 92 -12.01 5.69 1.06
C SER A 92 -10.71 5.50 0.28
N ASP A 93 -10.40 4.27 -0.14
CA ASP A 93 -9.21 3.97 -0.94
C ASP A 93 -9.43 4.32 -2.42
N LEU A 94 -8.38 4.13 -3.23
CA LEU A 94 -8.41 4.47 -4.66
C LEU A 94 -9.57 3.73 -5.35
N CYS A 95 -9.69 2.44 -5.08
CA CYS A 95 -10.89 1.69 -5.43
C CYS A 95 -11.22 0.69 -4.32
N TYR A 96 -12.51 0.42 -4.16
CA TYR A 96 -13.01 -0.65 -3.32
C TYR A 96 -14.22 -1.28 -4.00
N TYR A 97 -14.29 -2.60 -3.93
CA TYR A 97 -15.40 -3.36 -4.46
C TYR A 97 -15.73 -4.51 -3.52
N ASN A 98 -17.02 -4.66 -3.20
CA ASN A 98 -17.56 -5.78 -2.45
C ASN A 98 -18.31 -6.70 -3.41
N TRP A 99 -17.81 -7.91 -3.60
CA TRP A 99 -18.34 -8.87 -4.57
C TRP A 99 -19.73 -9.37 -4.19
N LYS A 100 -20.04 -9.41 -2.88
CA LYS A 100 -21.35 -9.86 -2.38
C LYS A 100 -22.43 -8.79 -2.53
N THR A 101 -22.13 -7.55 -2.14
CA THR A 101 -23.12 -6.45 -2.16
C THR A 101 -23.08 -5.65 -3.46
N GLN A 102 -22.12 -5.93 -4.35
CA GLN A 102 -21.89 -5.21 -5.61
C GLN A 102 -21.59 -3.71 -5.39
N THR A 103 -21.22 -3.33 -4.17
CA THR A 103 -20.89 -1.94 -3.83
C THR A 103 -19.49 -1.61 -4.32
N SER A 104 -19.38 -0.54 -5.12
CA SER A 104 -18.11 -0.05 -5.66
C SER A 104 -17.89 1.41 -5.29
N THR A 105 -16.64 1.78 -5.00
CA THR A 105 -16.22 3.18 -4.85
C THR A 105 -14.93 3.43 -5.60
N SER A 106 -14.73 4.67 -6.06
CA SER A 106 -13.50 5.12 -6.70
C SER A 106 -13.19 6.53 -6.25
N ASN A 107 -11.99 6.73 -5.70
CA ASN A 107 -11.61 7.99 -5.08
C ASN A 107 -10.21 8.41 -5.53
N SER A 108 -10.02 9.69 -5.78
CA SER A 108 -8.66 10.22 -5.92
C SER A 108 -7.98 10.34 -4.56
N SER A 109 -6.68 10.05 -4.52
CA SER A 109 -5.82 10.33 -3.36
C SER A 109 -5.00 11.60 -3.59
N PRO A 110 -4.17 12.05 -2.63
CA PRO A 110 -3.18 13.10 -2.88
C PRO A 110 -2.15 12.75 -3.96
N ASN A 111 -1.84 11.46 -4.18
CA ASN A 111 -0.82 11.04 -5.14
C ASN A 111 -1.40 10.60 -6.49
N PHE A 112 -2.63 10.10 -6.53
CA PHE A 112 -3.25 9.53 -7.72
C PHE A 112 -4.63 10.12 -8.00
N GLU A 113 -4.90 10.30 -9.28
CA GLU A 113 -6.23 10.50 -9.83
C GLU A 113 -6.70 9.18 -10.45
N VAL A 114 -7.91 8.75 -10.11
CA VAL A 114 -8.51 7.52 -10.64
C VAL A 114 -9.30 7.88 -11.90
N ILE A 115 -8.94 7.24 -13.01
CA ILE A 115 -9.53 7.49 -14.33
C ILE A 115 -10.12 6.18 -14.84
N TYR A 116 -11.34 6.26 -15.36
CA TYR A 116 -11.94 5.19 -16.14
C TYR A 116 -11.93 5.63 -17.61
N ASP A 117 -11.21 4.86 -18.44
CA ASP A 117 -11.06 5.13 -19.87
C ASP A 117 -11.36 3.85 -20.66
N ASP A 118 -12.43 3.86 -21.46
CA ASP A 118 -12.82 2.73 -22.31
C ASP A 118 -12.02 2.80 -23.63
N PRO A 119 -11.27 1.76 -24.08
CA PRO A 119 -11.25 0.36 -23.64
C PRO A 119 -10.15 -0.01 -22.63
N ASN A 120 -9.37 0.94 -22.16
CA ASN A 120 -8.21 0.71 -21.29
C ASN A 120 -8.56 0.30 -19.85
N GLY A 121 -9.82 0.49 -19.44
CA GLY A 121 -10.33 0.18 -18.12
C GLY A 121 -9.91 1.18 -17.05
N LEU A 122 -9.65 0.65 -15.85
CA LEU A 122 -9.23 1.41 -14.68
C LEU A 122 -7.76 1.84 -14.82
N LEU A 123 -7.49 3.13 -14.69
CA LEU A 123 -6.16 3.71 -14.74
C LEU A 123 -5.91 4.60 -13.52
N PHE A 124 -4.67 4.62 -13.05
CA PHE A 124 -4.21 5.52 -11.99
C PHE A 124 -3.23 6.53 -12.56
N LYS A 125 -3.66 7.79 -12.65
CA LYS A 125 -2.81 8.89 -13.10
C LYS A 125 -2.04 9.47 -11.91
N SER A 126 -0.72 9.43 -11.97
CA SER A 126 0.12 10.08 -10.98
C SER A 126 -0.07 11.59 -11.05
N LYS A 127 -0.39 12.22 -9.92
CA LYS A 127 -0.60 13.68 -9.86
C LYS A 127 0.70 14.46 -10.01
N ARG A 128 1.84 13.84 -9.69
CA ARG A 128 3.18 14.44 -9.70
C ARG A 128 3.77 14.53 -11.09
N ASP A 129 3.87 13.41 -11.80
CA ASP A 129 4.53 13.31 -13.12
C ASP A 129 3.54 13.08 -14.28
N LYS A 130 2.22 13.04 -14.01
CA LYS A 130 1.12 12.90 -14.99
C LYS A 130 1.09 11.59 -15.78
N THR A 131 1.93 10.65 -15.38
CA THR A 131 2.03 9.34 -16.01
C THR A 131 0.89 8.42 -15.59
N MET A 132 0.58 7.44 -16.44
CA MET A 132 -0.51 6.50 -16.24
C MET A 132 0.02 5.16 -15.74
N LEU A 133 -0.63 4.61 -14.72
CA LEU A 133 -0.42 3.25 -14.24
C LEU A 133 -1.66 2.42 -14.57
N ASN A 134 -1.47 1.43 -15.44
CA ASN A 134 -2.51 0.48 -15.79
C ASN A 134 -2.29 -0.81 -14.98
N PRO A 135 -3.18 -1.16 -14.03
CA PRO A 135 -3.06 -2.38 -13.25
C PRO A 135 -3.27 -3.66 -14.09
N TRP A 136 -3.82 -3.54 -15.30
CA TRP A 136 -4.16 -4.63 -16.21
C TRP A 136 -3.15 -4.84 -17.35
N SER A 137 -2.14 -3.98 -17.51
CA SER A 137 -1.29 -3.98 -18.72
C SER A 137 -0.33 -5.18 -18.88
N GLY A 138 -0.38 -6.18 -18.00
CA GLY A 138 0.56 -7.30 -18.01
C GLY A 138 2.02 -6.85 -17.89
N SER A 139 2.96 -7.81 -17.91
CA SER A 139 4.40 -7.54 -17.73
C SER A 139 5.09 -6.82 -18.91
N SER A 140 4.32 -6.24 -19.83
CA SER A 140 4.84 -5.73 -21.11
C SER A 140 5.08 -4.21 -21.15
N GLY A 141 5.05 -3.52 -20.00
CA GLY A 141 5.37 -2.09 -19.88
C GLY A 141 6.02 -1.72 -18.54
N ASP A 142 6.45 -0.46 -18.40
CA ASP A 142 7.17 0.14 -17.25
C ASP A 142 6.43 0.07 -15.88
N SER A 143 5.28 -0.60 -15.81
CA SER A 143 4.42 -0.70 -14.63
C SER A 143 4.04 -2.16 -14.35
N SER A 144 5.01 -3.07 -14.29
CA SER A 144 4.76 -4.47 -13.95
C SER A 144 4.43 -4.61 -12.46
N GLY A 145 3.18 -4.99 -12.16
CA GLY A 145 2.78 -5.34 -10.80
C GLY A 145 3.55 -6.58 -10.31
N THR A 146 4.08 -6.51 -9.10
CA THR A 146 4.72 -7.66 -8.42
C THR A 146 3.65 -8.44 -7.67
N LEU A 147 3.29 -9.62 -8.19
CA LEU A 147 2.45 -10.58 -7.48
C LEU A 147 3.22 -11.14 -6.27
N LEU A 148 2.61 -11.08 -5.09
CA LEU A 148 3.23 -11.63 -3.87
C LEU A 148 2.43 -12.84 -3.38
N GLN A 149 3.15 -13.91 -3.06
CA GLN A 149 2.58 -15.01 -2.29
C GLN A 149 2.51 -14.58 -0.82
N SER A 150 1.31 -14.53 -0.28
CA SER A 150 1.04 -14.18 1.12
C SER A 150 0.18 -15.25 1.75
N ASP A 151 0.54 -15.67 2.96
CA ASP A 151 -0.28 -16.59 3.76
C ASP A 151 -1.44 -15.84 4.44
N LEU A 152 -1.40 -14.51 4.42
CA LEU A 152 -2.39 -13.65 5.05
C LEU A 152 -3.53 -13.23 4.13
N TYR A 153 -3.39 -13.29 2.81
CA TYR A 153 -4.37 -12.77 1.85
C TYR A 153 -4.52 -13.70 0.65
N VAL A 154 -5.75 -13.81 0.12
CA VAL A 154 -6.00 -14.59 -1.11
C VAL A 154 -5.16 -14.10 -2.29
N HIS A 155 -5.07 -12.79 -2.50
CA HIS A 155 -4.30 -12.22 -3.61
C HIS A 155 -3.84 -10.80 -3.31
N VAL A 156 -2.54 -10.55 -3.50
CA VAL A 156 -1.91 -9.24 -3.30
C VAL A 156 -0.92 -8.91 -4.44
N VAL A 157 -0.99 -7.69 -4.95
CA VAL A 157 -0.08 -7.19 -5.99
C VAL A 157 0.42 -5.80 -5.59
N LEU A 158 1.72 -5.56 -5.75
CA LEU A 158 2.32 -4.24 -5.55
C LEU A 158 2.71 -3.63 -6.89
N TYR A 159 2.28 -2.39 -7.12
CA TYR A 159 2.69 -1.61 -8.27
C TYR A 159 3.53 -0.43 -7.78
N ASP A 160 4.82 -0.47 -8.07
CA ASP A 160 5.76 0.55 -7.62
C ASP A 160 6.03 1.57 -8.72
N ARG A 161 6.23 2.82 -8.30
CA ARG A 161 6.69 3.89 -9.17
C ARG A 161 7.77 4.70 -8.46
N SER A 162 8.98 4.60 -8.98
CA SER A 162 10.09 5.46 -8.55
C SER A 162 9.84 6.88 -9.00
N VAL A 163 10.00 7.82 -8.09
CA VAL A 163 9.93 9.24 -8.42
C VAL A 163 11.35 9.67 -8.76
N ARG A 164 11.59 10.02 -10.03
CA ARG A 164 12.86 10.65 -10.42
C ARG A 164 12.90 12.05 -9.82
N THR A 165 13.86 12.28 -8.93
CA THR A 165 14.26 13.63 -8.53
C THR A 165 15.12 14.18 -9.66
N PHE A 166 14.70 15.28 -10.28
CA PHE A 166 15.56 16.08 -11.15
C PHE A 166 16.44 16.99 -10.30
#